data_AF-A0A7V6HJG3-F1
#
_entry.id   AF-A0A7V6HJG3-F1
#
_cell.length_a   1.000
_cell.length_b   1.000
_cell.length_c   1.000
_cell.angle_alpha   90.00
_cell.angle_beta   90.00
_cell.angle_gamma   90.00
#
_symmetry.space_group_name_H-M   'P 1'
#
loop_
_entity.id
_entity.type
_entity.pdbx_description
1 polymer ?
#
loop_
_entity_poly.entity_id
_entity_poly.type
_entity_poly.pdbx_seq_one_letter_code
_entity_poly.pdbx_strand_id
1 'polypeptide(L)'
;ARGHGVEGAGRVAFAGGSTGPEIAVTATSTGAFRLEADIKGLVITPPHVRPFFTGTVLPAVNVPVTVWIVRDGNGENPARDAAEIPGLLTDANKILWQNGLTLVQSGTVHYADNAAWLNPSNTTPAAVQNFDALMDCSSGTGGVELYFVRTITGGNRNLNGIKRDKGIAIAAIGDASTIAHEVLHACGLVDIYPQITVLPQEDKVSIPDVCAPEMLPSDWCGGYYEPGLMQKFVVARLIMSPTGYGNVPLPRADIPSGSVWGYRNFSTTGDPADELELRNVGLSGCHQNPVSE
;
A
#
# COMPACT_ATOMS: atom_id res chain seq x y z
N ALA A 1 -2.37 43.51 2.00
CA ALA A 1 -3.80 43.47 2.31
C ALA A 1 -4.59 43.40 1.02
N ARG A 2 -5.73 42.68 1.03
CA ARG A 2 -6.60 42.23 -0.08
C ARG A 2 -6.23 40.87 -0.64
N GLY A 3 -7.12 39.91 -0.36
CA GLY A 3 -7.21 38.58 -0.91
C GLY A 3 -8.63 38.35 -1.43
N HIS A 4 -8.81 37.27 -2.17
CA HIS A 4 -10.07 36.69 -2.65
C HIS A 4 -9.78 35.19 -2.90
N GLY A 5 -10.62 34.21 -2.58
CA GLY A 5 -11.90 34.18 -1.87
C GLY A 5 -12.40 32.73 -1.72
N VAL A 6 -13.00 32.42 -0.56
CA VAL A 6 -14.07 31.43 -0.38
C VAL A 6 -15.11 32.14 0.49
N GLU A 7 -16.40 32.08 0.12
CA GLU A 7 -17.49 32.67 0.89
C GLU A 7 -17.81 31.82 2.14
N GLY A 8 -17.83 32.48 3.30
CA GLY A 8 -18.13 31.89 4.62
C GLY A 8 -17.49 32.74 5.72
N ALA A 9 -18.23 33.09 6.77
CA ALA A 9 -17.82 34.07 7.79
C ALA A 9 -16.65 33.57 8.66
N GLY A 10 -15.41 33.85 8.24
CA GLY A 10 -14.22 33.63 9.06
C GLY A 10 -12.95 33.64 8.22
N ARG A 11 -12.07 34.62 8.43
CA ARG A 11 -10.74 34.64 7.82
C ARG A 11 -9.91 33.54 8.46
N VAL A 12 -9.72 32.40 7.79
CA VAL A 12 -8.74 31.40 8.22
C VAL A 12 -7.35 31.95 7.91
N ALA A 13 -6.59 32.26 8.96
CA ALA A 13 -5.18 32.62 8.88
C ALA A 13 -4.37 31.50 9.54
N PHE A 14 -3.37 31.00 8.84
CA PHE A 14 -2.50 29.95 9.34
C PHE A 14 -1.19 30.55 9.85
N ALA A 15 -0.87 30.39 11.13
CA ALA A 15 0.40 30.80 11.71
C ALA A 15 1.46 29.73 11.40
N GLY A 16 2.56 30.12 10.74
CA GLY A 16 3.57 29.20 10.22
C GLY A 16 4.72 28.87 11.19
N GLY A 17 5.13 27.60 11.19
CA GLY A 17 6.49 27.15 11.47
C GLY A 17 7.30 26.98 10.15
N SER A 18 8.53 26.44 10.24
CA SER A 18 9.46 26.31 9.10
C SER A 18 9.03 25.35 7.97
N THR A 19 7.92 24.64 8.12
CA THR A 19 7.37 23.68 7.15
C THR A 19 6.01 24.12 6.57
N GLY A 20 5.54 25.32 6.90
CA GLY A 20 4.17 25.74 6.57
C GLY A 20 3.12 25.09 7.47
N PRO A 21 1.84 25.50 7.34
CA PRO A 21 0.73 24.96 8.12
C PRO A 21 0.17 23.66 7.54
N GLU A 22 -0.07 22.66 8.38
CA GLU A 22 -0.85 21.47 8.03
C GLU A 22 -2.35 21.81 8.05
N ILE A 23 -3.08 21.36 7.02
CA ILE A 23 -4.53 21.57 6.91
C ILE A 23 -5.20 20.21 6.81
N ALA A 24 -5.98 19.85 7.82
CA ALA A 24 -6.83 18.67 7.79
C ALA A 24 -8.24 19.05 7.32
N VAL A 25 -8.73 18.38 6.27
CA VAL A 25 -10.10 18.51 5.77
C VAL A 25 -10.86 17.25 6.14
N THR A 26 -12.00 17.39 6.82
CA THR A 26 -12.87 16.27 7.17
C THR A 26 -14.20 16.40 6.44
N ALA A 27 -14.78 15.27 6.06
CA ALA A 27 -16.08 15.20 5.40
C ALA A 27 -17.08 14.48 6.31
N THR A 28 -18.32 14.95 6.31
CA THR A 28 -19.44 14.33 7.06
C THR A 28 -20.29 13.41 6.19
N SER A 29 -19.97 13.30 4.89
CA SER A 29 -20.69 12.48 3.92
C SER A 29 -19.73 11.90 2.88
N THR A 30 -20.08 10.74 2.33
CA THR A 30 -19.39 10.14 1.18
C THR A 30 -19.58 10.96 -0.08
N GLY A 31 -18.66 10.85 -1.04
CA GLY A 31 -18.81 11.47 -2.36
C GLY A 31 -17.51 12.04 -2.93
N ALA A 32 -17.57 12.41 -4.20
CA ALA A 32 -16.45 13.04 -4.88
C ALA A 32 -16.21 14.46 -4.33
N PHE A 33 -14.95 14.84 -4.23
CA PHE A 33 -14.54 16.18 -3.86
C PHE A 33 -13.43 16.68 -4.79
N ARG A 34 -13.26 18.00 -4.80
CA ARG A 34 -12.14 18.68 -5.45
C ARG A 34 -11.65 19.78 -4.51
N LEU A 35 -10.36 19.76 -4.20
CA LEU A 35 -9.70 20.78 -3.42
C LEU A 35 -8.76 21.54 -4.34
N GLU A 36 -8.98 22.84 -4.47
CA GLU A 36 -8.10 23.74 -5.25
C GLU A 36 -7.24 24.56 -4.29
N ALA A 37 -5.96 24.71 -4.63
CA ALA A 37 -5.05 25.57 -3.89
C ALA A 37 -4.85 26.91 -4.63
N ASP A 38 -5.05 28.02 -3.92
CA ASP A 38 -4.64 29.35 -4.39
C ASP A 38 -3.28 29.71 -3.80
N ILE A 39 -2.22 29.52 -4.59
CA ILE A 39 -0.85 29.78 -4.17
C ILE A 39 -0.44 31.16 -4.67
N LYS A 40 -0.42 32.14 -3.77
CA LYS A 40 -0.04 33.51 -4.10
C LYS A 40 1.34 33.57 -4.74
N GLY A 41 1.41 34.10 -5.96
CA GLY A 41 2.66 34.30 -6.70
C GLY A 41 3.13 33.09 -7.51
N LEU A 42 2.42 31.96 -7.45
CA LEU A 42 2.64 30.84 -8.35
C LEU A 42 2.03 31.18 -9.72
N VAL A 43 2.88 31.24 -10.74
CA VAL A 43 2.46 31.42 -12.14
C VAL A 43 2.45 30.05 -12.80
N ILE A 44 1.26 29.52 -13.06
CA ILE A 44 1.07 28.27 -13.81
C ILE A 44 0.69 28.64 -15.24
N THR A 45 1.19 27.89 -16.22
CA THR A 45 0.79 28.03 -17.62
C THR A 45 -0.04 26.80 -17.99
N PRO A 46 -1.33 26.95 -18.35
CA PRO A 46 -2.08 28.20 -18.52
C PRO A 46 -2.48 28.87 -17.18
N PRO A 47 -2.55 30.22 -17.12
CA PRO A 47 -2.77 31.01 -15.88
C PRO A 47 -4.14 30.83 -15.21
N HIS A 48 -5.02 30.01 -15.78
CA HIS A 48 -6.35 29.70 -15.23
C HIS A 48 -6.42 28.32 -14.56
N VAL A 49 -5.35 27.52 -14.63
CA VAL A 49 -5.31 26.20 -13.99
C VAL A 49 -4.69 26.37 -12.60
N ARG A 50 -5.53 26.34 -11.57
CA ARG A 50 -5.08 26.22 -10.17
C ARG A 50 -4.66 24.77 -9.92
N PRO A 51 -3.60 24.49 -9.13
CA PRO A 51 -3.35 23.13 -8.67
C PRO A 51 -4.57 22.65 -7.91
N PHE A 52 -4.97 21.41 -8.16
CA PHE A 52 -6.04 20.81 -7.42
C PHE A 52 -5.71 19.36 -7.10
N PHE A 53 -6.53 18.73 -6.29
CA PHE A 53 -6.63 17.30 -6.26
C PHE A 53 -8.08 16.93 -6.12
N THR A 54 -8.44 15.83 -6.78
CA THR A 54 -9.75 15.22 -6.64
C THR A 54 -9.61 13.98 -5.79
N GLY A 55 -10.71 13.59 -5.16
CA GLY A 55 -10.79 12.31 -4.48
C GLY A 55 -12.23 11.94 -4.24
N THR A 56 -12.41 10.82 -3.56
CA THR A 56 -13.74 10.36 -3.13
C THR A 56 -13.67 9.99 -1.66
N VAL A 57 -14.58 10.54 -0.87
CA VAL A 57 -14.81 10.08 0.50
C VAL A 57 -15.59 8.76 0.39
N LEU A 58 -14.93 7.66 0.74
CA LEU A 58 -15.49 6.31 0.69
C LEU A 58 -16.29 6.00 1.95
N PRO A 59 -17.28 5.09 1.88
CA PRO A 59 -17.92 4.56 3.08
C PRO A 59 -16.88 3.84 3.95
N ALA A 60 -16.94 4.04 5.26
CA ALA A 60 -16.08 3.33 6.20
C ALA A 60 -16.53 1.86 6.32
N VAL A 61 -15.60 0.94 6.14
CA VAL A 61 -15.83 -0.50 6.23
C VAL A 61 -14.92 -1.09 7.30
N ASN A 62 -15.53 -1.69 8.32
CA ASN A 62 -14.82 -2.47 9.32
C ASN A 62 -14.68 -3.92 8.81
N VAL A 63 -13.45 -4.40 8.73
CA VAL A 63 -13.13 -5.76 8.32
C VAL A 63 -12.68 -6.53 9.56
N PRO A 64 -13.37 -7.63 9.93
CA PRO A 64 -12.94 -8.47 11.03
C PRO A 64 -11.61 -9.15 10.68
N VAL A 65 -10.70 -9.22 11.64
CA VAL A 65 -9.39 -9.87 11.50
C VAL A 65 -9.23 -10.98 12.53
N THR A 66 -9.04 -12.21 12.04
CA THR A 66 -8.63 -13.34 12.88
C THR A 66 -7.11 -13.41 12.87
N VAL A 67 -6.49 -13.43 14.05
CA VAL A 67 -5.03 -13.39 14.18
C VAL A 67 -4.51 -14.71 14.71
N TRP A 68 -3.55 -15.27 13.97
CA TRP A 68 -2.79 -16.46 14.33
C TRP A 68 -1.32 -16.10 14.52
N ILE A 69 -0.71 -16.56 15.60
CA ILE A 69 0.73 -16.47 15.83
C ILE A 69 1.30 -17.88 15.88
N VAL A 70 2.20 -18.19 14.96
CA VAL A 70 2.89 -19.48 14.96
C VAL A 70 3.97 -19.47 16.03
N ARG A 71 4.05 -20.56 16.79
CA ARG A 71 5.11 -20.82 17.77
C ARG A 71 5.96 -22.00 17.33
N ASP A 72 7.08 -22.19 17.99
CA ASP A 72 7.83 -23.43 17.88
C ASP A 72 7.01 -24.65 18.33
N GLY A 73 7.54 -25.86 18.11
CA GLY A 73 6.82 -27.10 18.45
C GLY A 73 6.60 -27.32 19.95
N ASN A 74 7.22 -26.52 20.81
CA ASN A 74 7.03 -26.55 22.26
C ASN A 74 6.00 -25.51 22.74
N GLY A 75 5.56 -24.61 21.86
CA GLY A 75 4.62 -23.53 22.18
C GLY A 75 5.24 -22.38 22.99
N GLU A 76 6.55 -22.25 23.02
CA GLU A 76 7.26 -21.29 23.88
C GLU A 76 7.73 -20.05 23.13
N ASN A 77 8.14 -20.22 21.88
CA ASN A 77 8.78 -19.16 21.09
C ASN A 77 7.84 -18.66 19.98
N PRO A 78 6.99 -17.65 20.25
CA PRO A 78 6.09 -17.10 19.25
C PRO A 78 6.84 -16.27 18.21
N ALA A 79 6.35 -16.30 16.98
CA ALA A 79 6.83 -15.46 15.89
C ALA A 79 6.68 -13.95 16.16
N ARG A 80 5.71 -13.58 16.99
CA ARG A 80 5.39 -12.19 17.35
C ARG A 80 4.80 -12.14 18.75
N ASP A 81 4.99 -11.04 19.47
CA ASP A 81 4.29 -10.86 20.75
C ASP A 81 2.83 -10.48 20.45
N ALA A 82 1.89 -11.17 21.10
CA ALA A 82 0.46 -10.87 20.96
C ALA A 82 0.11 -9.45 21.41
N ALA A 83 0.90 -8.87 22.33
CA ALA A 83 0.72 -7.49 22.78
C ALA A 83 1.07 -6.45 21.70
N GLU A 84 1.86 -6.80 20.67
CA GLU A 84 2.22 -5.89 19.58
C GLU A 84 1.11 -5.76 18.52
N ILE A 85 0.24 -6.77 18.41
CA ILE A 85 -0.77 -6.88 17.33
C ILE A 85 -1.72 -5.67 17.28
N PRO A 86 -2.30 -5.18 18.40
CA PRO A 86 -3.20 -4.03 18.34
C PRO A 86 -2.52 -2.76 17.81
N GLY A 87 -1.23 -2.56 18.14
CA GLY A 87 -0.44 -1.44 17.63
C GLY A 87 -0.19 -1.55 16.12
N LEU A 88 0.19 -2.74 15.65
CA LEU A 88 0.40 -3.01 14.22
C LEU A 88 -0.86 -2.76 13.39
N LEU A 89 -2.02 -3.25 13.86
CA LEU A 89 -3.30 -3.01 13.18
C LEU A 89 -3.68 -1.51 13.19
N THR A 90 -3.45 -0.82 14.31
CA THR A 90 -3.70 0.62 14.42
C THR A 90 -2.87 1.41 13.41
N ASP A 91 -1.59 1.07 13.27
CA ASP A 91 -0.70 1.75 12.32
C ASP A 91 -1.00 1.37 10.87
N ALA A 92 -1.38 0.12 10.58
CA ALA A 92 -1.80 -0.30 9.24
C ALA A 92 -3.08 0.43 8.81
N ASN A 93 -4.02 0.61 9.74
CA ASN A 93 -5.26 1.34 9.50
C ASN A 93 -5.03 2.79 9.07
N LYS A 94 -3.96 3.46 9.51
CA LYS A 94 -3.62 4.81 9.04
C LYS A 94 -3.43 4.88 7.53
N ILE A 95 -2.92 3.80 6.91
CA ILE A 95 -2.75 3.68 5.46
C ILE A 95 -4.09 3.29 4.82
N LEU A 96 -4.75 2.25 5.37
CA LEU A 96 -5.98 1.67 4.82
C LEU A 96 -7.19 2.62 4.86
N TRP A 97 -7.18 3.63 5.72
CA TRP A 97 -8.20 4.69 5.72
C TRP A 97 -8.30 5.45 4.40
N GLN A 98 -7.23 5.51 3.60
CA GLN A 98 -7.30 6.06 2.24
C GLN A 98 -8.29 5.30 1.35
N ASN A 99 -8.48 4.01 1.61
CA ASN A 99 -9.49 3.16 0.95
C ASN A 99 -10.74 2.94 1.84
N GLY A 100 -10.97 3.76 2.86
CA GLY A 100 -12.10 3.64 3.78
C GLY A 100 -12.13 2.33 4.59
N LEU A 101 -11.01 1.60 4.69
CA LEU A 101 -10.93 0.31 5.38
C LEU A 101 -10.41 0.48 6.81
N THR A 102 -10.96 -0.31 7.73
CA THR A 102 -10.44 -0.45 9.09
C THR A 102 -10.43 -1.92 9.49
N LEU A 103 -9.24 -2.45 9.74
CA LEU A 103 -9.03 -3.77 10.31
C LEU A 103 -9.39 -3.76 11.79
N VAL A 104 -10.25 -4.68 12.21
CA VAL A 104 -10.70 -4.83 13.59
C VAL A 104 -10.45 -6.26 14.04
N GLN A 105 -9.52 -6.44 14.99
CA GLN A 105 -9.25 -7.76 15.54
C GLN A 105 -10.53 -8.37 16.13
N SER A 106 -10.85 -9.59 15.71
CA SER A 106 -11.98 -10.38 16.17
C SER A 106 -11.51 -11.38 17.20
N GLY A 107 -11.88 -11.16 18.46
CA GLY A 107 -11.50 -12.04 19.56
C GLY A 107 -10.02 -11.96 19.94
N THR A 108 -9.55 -12.99 20.64
CA THR A 108 -8.17 -13.12 21.09
C THR A 108 -7.27 -13.66 19.98
N VAL A 109 -5.96 -13.44 20.11
CA VAL A 109 -4.97 -14.10 19.26
C VAL A 109 -5.04 -15.62 19.46
N HIS A 110 -4.95 -16.35 18.35
CA HIS A 110 -4.79 -17.80 18.31
C HIS A 110 -3.33 -18.19 18.17
N TYR A 111 -2.95 -19.34 18.73
CA TYR A 111 -1.59 -19.88 18.60
C TYR A 111 -1.60 -21.19 17.84
N ALA A 112 -0.62 -21.36 16.96
CA ALA A 112 -0.36 -22.61 16.24
C ALA A 112 1.04 -23.13 16.59
N ASP A 113 1.11 -24.28 17.25
CA ASP A 113 2.37 -24.87 17.74
C ASP A 113 2.94 -25.83 16.70
N ASN A 114 3.61 -25.26 15.70
CA ASN A 114 4.16 -26.03 14.59
C ASN A 114 5.45 -25.42 14.05
N ALA A 115 6.58 -26.04 14.38
CA ALA A 115 7.90 -25.58 13.95
C ALA A 115 8.06 -25.54 12.41
N ALA A 116 7.35 -26.39 11.66
CA ALA A 116 7.39 -26.39 10.20
C ALA A 116 6.65 -25.18 9.60
N TRP A 117 5.68 -24.62 10.32
CA TRP A 117 4.95 -23.41 9.93
C TRP A 117 5.60 -22.12 10.42
N LEU A 118 6.61 -22.21 11.29
CA LEU A 118 7.29 -21.03 11.81
C LEU A 118 8.14 -20.34 10.74
N ASN A 119 8.58 -21.08 9.71
CA ASN A 119 9.41 -20.58 8.61
C ASN A 119 8.90 -21.12 7.26
N PRO A 120 7.70 -20.71 6.82
CA PRO A 120 7.14 -21.19 5.57
C PRO A 120 7.99 -20.76 4.38
N SER A 121 7.84 -21.49 3.27
CA SER A 121 8.55 -21.22 2.02
C SER A 121 7.59 -21.24 0.84
N ASN A 122 7.82 -20.31 -0.09
CA ASN A 122 7.07 -20.18 -1.35
C ASN A 122 7.93 -20.56 -2.57
N THR A 123 8.95 -21.42 -2.40
CA THR A 123 9.93 -21.72 -3.45
C THR A 123 9.73 -23.04 -4.19
N THR A 124 8.99 -23.98 -3.61
CA THR A 124 8.71 -25.29 -4.23
C THR A 124 7.25 -25.67 -4.03
N PRO A 125 6.65 -26.51 -4.90
CA PRO A 125 5.26 -26.93 -4.75
C PRO A 125 4.96 -27.59 -3.39
N ALA A 126 5.87 -28.42 -2.87
CA ALA A 126 5.68 -29.07 -1.57
C ALA A 126 5.74 -28.07 -0.38
N ALA A 127 6.63 -27.08 -0.46
CA ALA A 127 6.71 -26.02 0.55
C ALA A 127 5.46 -25.13 0.52
N VAL A 128 4.96 -24.82 -0.68
CA VAL A 128 3.71 -24.09 -0.89
C VAL A 128 2.53 -24.84 -0.28
N GLN A 129 2.40 -26.14 -0.51
CA GLN A 129 1.35 -26.95 0.11
C GLN A 129 1.39 -26.91 1.64
N ASN A 130 2.58 -26.95 2.25
CA ASN A 130 2.72 -26.82 3.70
C ASN A 130 2.37 -25.41 4.20
N PHE A 131 2.61 -24.37 3.38
CA PHE A 131 2.20 -23.00 3.69
C PHE A 131 0.68 -22.83 3.58
N ASP A 132 0.06 -23.39 2.55
CA ASP A 132 -1.40 -23.41 2.43
C ASP A 132 -2.04 -24.18 3.60
N ALA A 133 -1.41 -25.27 4.07
CA ALA A 133 -1.86 -26.02 5.25
C ALA A 133 -1.83 -25.20 6.57
N LEU A 134 -0.91 -24.24 6.71
CA LEU A 134 -0.95 -23.27 7.81
C LEU A 134 -2.22 -22.41 7.70
N MET A 135 -2.52 -21.91 6.51
CA MET A 135 -3.68 -21.04 6.28
C MET A 135 -5.02 -21.80 6.28
N ASP A 136 -4.99 -23.13 6.18
CA ASP A 136 -6.15 -24.02 6.33
C ASP A 136 -6.49 -24.35 7.79
N CYS A 137 -5.66 -23.94 8.77
CA CYS A 137 -5.96 -24.20 10.18
C CYS A 137 -7.13 -23.36 10.71
N SER A 138 -7.53 -22.34 9.95
CA SER A 138 -8.76 -21.57 10.08
C SER A 138 -9.43 -21.48 8.71
N SER A 139 -10.76 -21.34 8.67
CA SER A 139 -11.49 -21.04 7.44
C SER A 139 -12.85 -20.44 7.78
N GLY A 140 -13.41 -19.66 6.85
CA GLY A 140 -14.76 -19.11 6.97
C GLY A 140 -14.93 -18.12 8.12
N THR A 141 -13.87 -17.40 8.51
CA THR A 141 -13.93 -16.40 9.59
C THR A 141 -14.73 -15.14 9.23
N GLY A 142 -15.12 -14.99 7.96
CA GLY A 142 -15.91 -13.87 7.46
C GLY A 142 -15.11 -12.57 7.33
N GLY A 143 -13.77 -12.66 7.28
CA GLY A 143 -12.86 -11.52 7.28
C GLY A 143 -11.47 -11.85 6.75
N VAL A 144 -10.48 -11.09 7.23
CA VAL A 144 -9.06 -11.32 6.93
C VAL A 144 -8.46 -12.27 7.97
N GLU A 145 -7.68 -13.24 7.51
CA GLU A 145 -6.86 -14.08 8.37
C GLU A 145 -5.40 -13.66 8.30
N LEU A 146 -4.84 -13.21 9.44
CA LEU A 146 -3.43 -12.82 9.56
C LEU A 146 -2.63 -13.86 10.31
N TYR A 147 -1.59 -14.39 9.66
CA TYR A 147 -0.70 -15.43 10.17
C TYR A 147 0.70 -14.86 10.42
N PHE A 148 1.07 -14.65 11.67
CA PHE A 148 2.41 -14.21 12.04
C PHE A 148 3.36 -15.40 12.13
N VAL A 149 4.42 -15.35 11.31
CA VAL A 149 5.47 -16.36 11.20
C VAL A 149 6.84 -15.72 11.41
N ARG A 150 7.89 -16.51 11.67
CA ARG A 150 9.21 -15.93 11.97
C ARG A 150 9.87 -15.37 10.71
N THR A 151 9.90 -16.14 9.62
CA THR A 151 10.44 -15.72 8.32
C THR A 151 9.64 -16.35 7.19
N ILE A 152 9.55 -15.69 6.04
CA ILE A 152 8.96 -16.28 4.83
C ILE A 152 10.07 -16.40 3.79
N THR A 153 10.41 -17.63 3.38
CA THR A 153 11.39 -17.84 2.31
C THR A 153 10.73 -17.66 0.94
N GLY A 154 11.15 -16.64 0.20
CA GLY A 154 10.80 -16.44 -1.21
C GLY A 154 11.88 -17.00 -2.14
N GLY A 155 11.68 -16.87 -3.45
CA GLY A 155 12.59 -17.42 -4.47
C GLY A 155 14.04 -16.96 -4.30
N ASN A 156 14.27 -15.64 -4.39
CA ASN A 156 15.61 -15.06 -4.37
C ASN A 156 15.93 -14.28 -3.07
N ARG A 157 14.96 -14.16 -2.16
CA ARG A 157 15.06 -13.42 -0.90
C ARG A 157 13.96 -13.82 0.07
N ASN A 158 14.13 -13.49 1.34
CA ASN A 158 13.03 -13.57 2.31
C ASN A 158 12.00 -12.46 2.05
N LEU A 159 10.73 -12.76 2.32
CA LEU A 159 9.60 -11.85 2.19
C LEU A 159 9.18 -11.33 3.57
N ASN A 160 8.68 -10.10 3.61
CA ASN A 160 8.13 -9.50 4.84
C ASN A 160 6.67 -9.92 5.05
N GLY A 161 5.94 -10.11 3.96
CA GLY A 161 4.55 -10.56 3.94
C GLY A 161 4.24 -11.29 2.64
N ILE A 162 3.11 -11.98 2.61
CA ILE A 162 2.53 -12.54 1.39
C ILE A 162 1.02 -12.79 1.57
N LYS A 163 0.21 -12.23 0.68
CA LYS A 163 -1.19 -12.62 0.47
C LYS A 163 -1.26 -13.92 -0.30
N ARG A 164 -2.08 -14.83 0.19
CA ARG A 164 -2.54 -16.04 -0.52
C ARG A 164 -4.06 -16.09 -0.48
N ASP A 165 -4.66 -17.09 -1.10
CA ASP A 165 -6.12 -17.14 -1.26
C ASP A 165 -6.86 -17.31 0.07
N LYS A 166 -6.27 -18.06 1.00
CA LYS A 166 -6.86 -18.39 2.30
C LYS A 166 -6.40 -17.49 3.46
N GLY A 167 -5.55 -16.51 3.19
CA GLY A 167 -5.05 -15.63 4.24
C GLY A 167 -3.80 -14.86 3.86
N ILE A 168 -3.28 -14.12 4.83
CA ILE A 168 -2.10 -13.28 4.70
C ILE A 168 -1.10 -13.70 5.76
N ALA A 169 0.12 -14.01 5.34
CA ALA A 169 1.22 -14.27 6.27
C ALA A 169 2.13 -13.05 6.40
N ILE A 170 2.55 -12.75 7.62
CA ILE A 170 3.44 -11.64 7.97
C ILE A 170 4.64 -12.22 8.72
N ALA A 171 5.85 -12.00 8.21
CA ALA A 171 7.08 -12.37 8.89
C ALA A 171 7.32 -11.48 10.12
N ALA A 172 8.15 -11.91 11.06
CA ALA A 172 8.44 -11.14 12.27
C ALA A 172 9.02 -9.74 11.98
N ILE A 173 9.71 -9.58 10.84
CA ILE A 173 10.25 -8.30 10.37
C ILE A 173 9.21 -7.42 9.66
N GLY A 174 8.03 -7.96 9.35
CA GLY A 174 6.94 -7.25 8.72
C GLY A 174 6.32 -6.24 9.67
N ASP A 175 6.00 -5.07 9.14
CA ASP A 175 5.47 -3.93 9.87
C ASP A 175 4.04 -3.58 9.41
N ALA A 176 3.50 -2.48 9.93
CA ALA A 176 2.19 -1.97 9.55
C ALA A 176 2.04 -1.70 8.03
N SER A 177 3.11 -1.24 7.37
CA SER A 177 3.13 -1.03 5.92
C SER A 177 3.04 -2.37 5.18
N THR A 178 3.73 -3.39 5.67
CA THR A 178 3.63 -4.76 5.16
C THR A 178 2.20 -5.30 5.27
N ILE A 179 1.55 -5.14 6.43
CA ILE A 179 0.14 -5.57 6.60
C ILE A 179 -0.78 -4.84 5.62
N ALA A 180 -0.67 -3.51 5.52
CA ALA A 180 -1.50 -2.73 4.61
C ALA A 180 -1.29 -3.14 3.15
N HIS A 181 -0.04 -3.38 2.74
CA HIS A 181 0.32 -3.84 1.40
C HIS A 181 -0.33 -5.18 1.04
N GLU A 182 -0.24 -6.19 1.91
CA GLU A 182 -0.83 -7.51 1.65
C GLU A 182 -2.37 -7.47 1.69
N VAL A 183 -2.97 -6.64 2.56
CA VAL A 183 -4.42 -6.44 2.57
C VAL A 183 -4.88 -5.75 1.28
N LEU A 184 -4.10 -4.82 0.75
CA LEU A 184 -4.42 -4.18 -0.53
C LEU A 184 -4.28 -5.14 -1.72
N HIS A 185 -3.38 -6.13 -1.66
CA HIS A 185 -3.42 -7.27 -2.59
C HIS A 185 -4.73 -8.06 -2.47
N ALA A 186 -5.20 -8.33 -1.25
CA ALA A 186 -6.51 -8.94 -1.04
C ALA A 186 -7.68 -8.05 -1.52
N CYS A 187 -7.45 -6.74 -1.68
CA CYS A 187 -8.39 -5.78 -2.27
C CYS A 187 -8.24 -5.62 -3.80
N GLY A 188 -7.45 -6.48 -4.45
CA GLY A 188 -7.29 -6.50 -5.92
C GLY A 188 -6.18 -5.61 -6.48
N LEU A 189 -5.38 -4.96 -5.63
CA LEU A 189 -4.23 -4.18 -6.08
C LEU A 189 -3.04 -5.09 -6.41
N VAL A 190 -2.20 -4.65 -7.33
CA VAL A 190 -1.01 -5.38 -7.79
C VAL A 190 0.26 -4.61 -7.48
N ASP A 191 1.39 -5.32 -7.41
CA ASP A 191 2.69 -4.67 -7.27
C ASP A 191 3.05 -3.81 -8.48
N ILE A 192 3.84 -2.76 -8.23
CA ILE A 192 4.43 -1.90 -9.25
C ILE A 192 5.90 -1.58 -8.93
N TYR A 193 6.72 -1.64 -9.96
CA TYR A 193 8.17 -1.47 -9.83
C TYR A 193 8.66 -0.26 -10.64
N PRO A 194 9.46 0.62 -10.01
CA PRO A 194 10.08 1.75 -10.68
C PRO A 194 11.28 1.36 -11.55
N GLN A 195 11.85 0.19 -11.28
CA GLN A 195 12.95 -0.42 -12.02
C GLN A 195 12.87 -1.94 -11.85
N ILE A 196 13.22 -2.67 -12.91
CA ILE A 196 13.31 -4.13 -12.93
C ILE A 196 14.67 -4.58 -13.44
N THR A 197 14.98 -5.84 -13.19
CA THR A 197 16.12 -6.55 -13.80
C THR A 197 15.57 -7.53 -14.82
N VAL A 198 15.99 -7.40 -16.07
CA VAL A 198 15.63 -8.29 -17.18
C VAL A 198 16.63 -9.44 -17.23
N LEU A 199 16.14 -10.67 -17.11
CA LEU A 199 16.97 -11.87 -17.13
C LEU A 199 17.03 -12.47 -18.55
N PRO A 200 18.15 -13.13 -18.90
CA PRO A 200 19.35 -13.40 -18.08
C PRO A 200 20.43 -12.31 -18.17
N GLN A 201 20.23 -11.26 -18.95
CA GLN A 201 21.25 -10.23 -19.19
C GLN A 201 21.58 -9.41 -17.93
N GLU A 202 20.69 -9.45 -16.94
CA GLU A 202 20.75 -8.64 -15.71
C GLU A 202 20.68 -7.13 -15.99
N ASP A 203 20.16 -6.74 -17.16
CA ASP A 203 19.97 -5.36 -17.54
C ASP A 203 18.90 -4.70 -16.67
N LYS A 204 19.20 -3.49 -16.21
CA LYS A 204 18.25 -2.71 -15.40
C LYS A 204 17.44 -1.78 -16.29
N VAL A 205 16.13 -2.00 -16.31
CA VAL A 205 15.18 -1.16 -17.04
C VAL A 205 14.41 -0.30 -16.04
N SER A 206 14.41 1.02 -16.21
CA SER A 206 13.76 1.98 -15.30
C SER A 206 12.63 2.72 -16.01
N ILE A 207 11.64 3.18 -15.24
CA ILE A 207 10.58 4.03 -15.77
C ILE A 207 11.22 5.35 -16.21
N PRO A 208 10.71 6.04 -17.26
CA PRO A 208 11.25 7.31 -17.71
C PRO A 208 11.49 8.33 -16.58
N ASP A 209 12.55 9.14 -16.75
CA ASP A 209 12.95 10.17 -15.79
C ASP A 209 12.05 11.42 -15.83
N VAL A 210 10.92 11.36 -16.53
CA VAL A 210 9.95 12.45 -16.64
C VAL A 210 8.62 11.98 -16.07
N CYS A 211 8.10 12.70 -15.07
CA CYS A 211 6.71 12.59 -14.65
C CYS A 211 5.83 13.34 -15.66
N ALA A 212 4.79 12.68 -16.18
CA ALA A 212 3.95 13.20 -17.24
C ALA A 212 2.47 12.84 -16.99
N PRO A 213 1.50 13.61 -17.51
CA PRO A 213 0.08 13.35 -17.32
C PRO A 213 -0.34 11.93 -17.73
N GLU A 214 0.26 11.42 -18.80
CA GLU A 214 -0.02 10.11 -19.36
C GLU A 214 0.41 8.98 -18.41
N MET A 215 1.39 9.23 -17.54
CA MET A 215 1.93 8.26 -16.58
C MET A 215 1.08 8.13 -15.30
N LEU A 216 0.28 9.16 -15.00
CA LEU A 216 -0.56 9.29 -13.80
C LEU A 216 -1.95 9.85 -14.19
N PRO A 217 -2.71 9.19 -15.07
CA PRO A 217 -3.87 9.77 -15.72
C PRO A 217 -4.97 10.21 -14.75
N SER A 218 -5.06 9.59 -13.57
CA SER A 218 -6.04 9.93 -12.53
C SER A 218 -5.52 10.91 -11.48
N ASP A 219 -4.19 11.06 -11.33
CA ASP A 219 -3.57 11.85 -10.26
C ASP A 219 -2.84 13.09 -10.77
N TRP A 220 -2.86 13.34 -12.08
CA TRP A 220 -2.28 14.56 -12.63
C TRP A 220 -2.97 15.82 -12.07
N CYS A 221 -4.29 15.79 -11.83
CA CYS A 221 -5.06 16.79 -11.06
C CYS A 221 -4.64 18.28 -11.20
N GLY A 222 -4.44 18.79 -12.42
CA GLY A 222 -4.01 20.18 -12.64
C GLY A 222 -2.50 20.38 -12.77
N GLY A 223 -1.73 19.29 -12.66
CA GLY A 223 -0.42 19.10 -13.28
C GLY A 223 0.77 19.65 -12.54
N TYR A 224 0.64 19.92 -11.23
CA TYR A 224 1.77 20.43 -10.46
C TYR A 224 2.49 19.32 -9.69
N TYR A 225 3.44 18.70 -10.36
CA TYR A 225 4.56 18.03 -9.71
C TYR A 225 5.76 18.98 -9.68
N GLU A 226 6.61 18.85 -8.66
CA GLU A 226 7.85 19.63 -8.58
C GLU A 226 8.65 19.50 -9.89
N PRO A 227 9.16 20.61 -10.46
CA PRO A 227 10.01 20.54 -11.65
C PRO A 227 11.19 19.60 -11.44
N GLY A 228 11.33 18.60 -12.32
CA GLY A 228 12.39 17.58 -12.22
C GLY A 228 12.03 16.36 -11.37
N LEU A 229 10.82 16.27 -10.82
CA LEU A 229 10.35 15.03 -10.21
C LEU A 229 10.25 13.92 -11.26
N MET A 230 10.98 12.84 -11.03
CA MET A 230 11.01 11.67 -11.91
C MET A 230 9.88 10.70 -11.53
N GLN A 231 9.23 10.09 -12.53
CA GLN A 231 8.12 9.16 -12.29
C GLN A 231 8.51 7.99 -11.37
N LYS A 232 9.74 7.49 -11.49
CA LYS A 232 10.27 6.43 -10.62
C LYS A 232 10.24 6.80 -9.12
N PHE A 233 10.36 8.07 -8.78
CA PHE A 233 10.23 8.54 -7.40
C PHE A 233 8.78 8.65 -6.95
N VAL A 234 7.84 8.91 -7.87
CA VAL A 234 6.41 8.84 -7.57
C VAL A 234 6.02 7.38 -7.29
N VAL A 235 6.38 6.47 -8.19
CA VAL A 235 6.11 5.03 -8.04
C VAL A 235 6.71 4.49 -6.73
N ALA A 236 7.92 4.91 -6.37
CA ALA A 236 8.58 4.48 -5.14
C ALA A 236 7.91 4.94 -3.83
N ARG A 237 7.01 5.93 -3.87
CA ARG A 237 6.22 6.35 -2.70
C ARG A 237 4.97 5.50 -2.49
N LEU A 238 4.50 4.83 -3.54
CA LEU A 238 3.27 4.06 -3.51
C LEU A 238 3.41 2.86 -2.58
N ILE A 239 2.36 2.56 -1.81
CA ILE A 239 2.33 1.39 -0.93
C ILE A 239 2.55 0.08 -1.70
N MET A 240 2.07 -0.01 -2.94
CA MET A 240 2.23 -1.17 -3.83
C MET A 240 3.61 -1.24 -4.50
N SER A 241 4.58 -0.43 -4.07
CA SER A 241 5.98 -0.52 -4.49
C SER A 241 6.82 -1.22 -3.42
N PRO A 242 6.97 -2.56 -3.45
CA PRO A 242 7.52 -3.32 -2.33
C PRO A 242 9.03 -3.13 -2.16
N THR A 243 9.76 -2.71 -3.20
CA THR A 243 11.21 -2.45 -3.13
C THR A 243 11.58 -0.97 -3.00
N GLY A 244 10.67 -0.06 -3.35
CA GLY A 244 10.98 1.37 -3.45
C GLY A 244 12.04 1.64 -4.52
N TYR A 245 12.67 2.82 -4.46
CA TYR A 245 13.74 3.22 -5.36
C TYR A 245 14.63 4.30 -4.75
N GLY A 246 15.96 4.11 -4.84
CA GLY A 246 16.94 5.10 -4.35
C GLY A 246 16.72 5.50 -2.89
N ASN A 247 16.87 6.79 -2.60
CA ASN A 247 16.73 7.36 -1.25
C ASN A 247 15.31 7.90 -0.97
N VAL A 248 14.28 7.39 -1.64
CA VAL A 248 12.90 7.83 -1.38
C VAL A 248 12.55 7.48 0.08
N PRO A 249 12.20 8.48 0.92
CA PRO A 249 11.95 8.25 2.33
C PRO A 249 10.79 7.28 2.57
N LEU A 250 10.95 6.44 3.60
CA LEU A 250 9.87 5.65 4.18
C LEU A 250 9.03 6.53 5.15
N PRO A 251 7.77 6.16 5.44
CA PRO A 251 7.04 4.99 4.92
C PRO A 251 6.48 5.22 3.52
N ARG A 252 6.36 4.12 2.75
CA ARG A 252 5.58 4.09 1.52
C ARG A 252 4.14 3.85 1.94
N ALA A 253 3.25 4.78 1.57
CA ALA A 253 1.89 4.78 2.08
C ALA A 253 0.87 5.29 1.05
N ASP A 254 1.33 5.88 -0.05
CA ASP A 254 0.44 6.56 -0.98
C ASP A 254 -0.38 5.53 -1.77
N ILE A 255 -1.70 5.73 -1.83
CA ILE A 255 -2.59 5.03 -2.76
C ILE A 255 -3.05 6.04 -3.82
N PRO A 256 -2.67 5.87 -5.10
CA PRO A 256 -3.10 6.76 -6.17
C PRO A 256 -4.61 6.66 -6.39
N SER A 257 -5.22 7.68 -7.00
CA SER A 257 -6.65 7.66 -7.33
C SER A 257 -6.99 6.55 -8.33
N GLY A 258 -6.04 6.23 -9.22
CA GLY A 258 -6.22 5.21 -10.24
C GLY A 258 -4.95 4.49 -10.64
N SER A 259 -4.98 3.82 -11.78
CA SER A 259 -3.84 3.06 -12.28
C SER A 259 -2.66 3.96 -12.63
N VAL A 260 -1.45 3.43 -12.45
CA VAL A 260 -0.18 4.13 -12.67
C VAL A 260 0.70 3.31 -13.60
N TRP A 261 1.39 3.98 -14.54
CA TRP A 261 2.34 3.29 -15.40
C TRP A 261 3.60 2.88 -14.65
N GLY A 262 3.96 1.60 -14.77
CA GLY A 262 5.20 1.03 -14.24
C GLY A 262 5.39 -0.42 -14.63
N TYR A 263 6.41 -1.07 -14.07
CA TYR A 263 6.73 -2.46 -14.41
C TYR A 263 6.15 -3.45 -13.41
N ARG A 264 6.16 -4.72 -13.81
CA ARG A 264 5.93 -5.90 -12.96
C ARG A 264 7.25 -6.51 -12.47
N ASN A 265 7.18 -7.32 -11.41
CA ASN A 265 8.30 -7.76 -10.55
C ASN A 265 9.62 -8.15 -11.26
N PHE A 266 9.58 -9.07 -12.21
CA PHE A 266 10.76 -9.50 -12.98
C PHE A 266 10.33 -10.00 -14.36
N SER A 267 11.21 -9.85 -15.34
CA SER A 267 11.07 -10.48 -16.67
C SER A 267 11.99 -11.69 -16.76
N THR A 268 11.43 -12.85 -17.09
CA THR A 268 12.18 -13.98 -17.66
C THR A 268 12.26 -13.82 -19.18
N THR A 269 13.27 -14.41 -19.85
CA THR A 269 13.41 -14.32 -21.32
C THR A 269 12.11 -14.65 -22.06
N GLY A 270 11.59 -13.68 -22.82
CA GLY A 270 10.34 -13.83 -23.60
C GLY A 270 9.05 -13.51 -22.84
N ASP A 271 9.16 -13.06 -21.58
CA ASP A 271 8.04 -12.52 -20.80
C ASP A 271 7.88 -11.03 -21.13
N PRO A 272 6.67 -10.54 -21.52
CA PRO A 272 6.41 -9.11 -21.77
C PRO A 272 6.58 -8.21 -20.54
N ALA A 273 7.07 -8.75 -19.42
CA ALA A 273 7.37 -8.04 -18.19
C ALA A 273 8.41 -6.91 -18.30
N ASP A 274 9.11 -6.79 -19.45
CA ASP A 274 9.96 -5.65 -19.79
C ASP A 274 9.18 -4.48 -20.42
N GLU A 275 7.88 -4.66 -20.72
CA GLU A 275 7.01 -3.61 -21.17
C GLU A 275 6.47 -2.79 -19.99
N LEU A 276 6.41 -1.48 -20.21
CA LEU A 276 5.75 -0.56 -19.30
C LEU A 276 4.24 -0.82 -19.39
N GLU A 277 3.57 -1.01 -18.25
CA GLU A 277 2.14 -1.34 -18.17
C GLU A 277 1.38 -0.36 -17.27
N LEU A 278 0.09 -0.17 -17.55
CA LEU A 278 -0.81 0.54 -16.65
C LEU A 278 -1.26 -0.40 -15.52
N ARG A 279 -0.68 -0.25 -14.33
CA ARG A 279 -0.84 -1.19 -13.19
C ARG A 279 -2.03 -0.81 -12.31
N ASN A 280 -2.80 -1.79 -11.86
CA ASN A 280 -3.92 -1.59 -10.92
C ASN A 280 -3.41 -1.38 -9.49
N VAL A 281 -2.99 -0.16 -9.17
CA VAL A 281 -2.38 0.19 -7.87
C VAL A 281 -3.18 1.24 -7.10
N GLY A 282 -4.30 1.72 -7.65
CA GLY A 282 -5.05 2.86 -7.13
C GLY A 282 -6.47 2.55 -6.73
N LEU A 283 -7.10 3.51 -6.04
CA LEU A 283 -8.42 3.39 -5.43
C LEU A 283 -9.51 2.96 -6.43
N SER A 284 -9.44 3.39 -7.69
CA SER A 284 -10.43 3.05 -8.73
C SER A 284 -10.61 1.54 -8.97
N GLY A 285 -9.57 0.74 -8.70
CA GLY A 285 -9.62 -0.72 -8.85
C GLY A 285 -9.42 -1.46 -7.53
N CYS A 286 -9.57 -0.77 -6.39
CA CYS A 286 -9.45 -1.33 -5.06
C CYS A 286 -10.85 -1.61 -4.48
N HIS A 287 -11.17 -2.86 -4.14
CA HIS A 287 -12.43 -3.17 -3.48
C HIS A 287 -12.30 -3.17 -1.96
N GLN A 288 -13.35 -2.78 -1.24
CA GLN A 288 -13.35 -2.72 0.24
C GLN A 288 -13.74 -4.08 0.88
N ASN A 289 -13.31 -5.20 0.27
CA ASN A 289 -13.68 -6.55 0.71
C ASN A 289 -12.50 -7.53 0.60
N PRO A 290 -11.51 -7.47 1.52
CA PRO A 290 -10.31 -8.33 1.49
C PRO A 290 -10.54 -9.71 2.13
N VAL A 291 -11.73 -10.31 1.96
CA VAL A 291 -12.09 -11.56 2.66
C VAL A 291 -11.26 -12.73 2.14
N SER A 292 -10.76 -13.54 3.07
CA SER A 292 -10.11 -14.82 2.79
C SER A 292 -11.18 -15.88 2.49
N GLU A 293 -11.01 -16.65 1.41
CA GLU A 293 -11.95 -17.73 1.01
C GLU A 293 -11.76 -19.01 1.84
#